data_AF-X1PZ93-F1
#
_entry.id   AF-X1PZ93-F1
#
_cell.length_a   1.000
_cell.length_b   1.000
_cell.length_c   1.000
_cell.angle_alpha   90.00
_cell.angle_beta   90.00
_cell.angle_gamma   90.00
#
_symmetry.space_group_name_H-M   'P 1'
#
loop_
_entity.id
_entity.type
_entity.pdbx_description
1 polymer ?
#
loop_
_entity_poly.entity_id
_entity_poly.type
_entity_poly.pdbx_seq_one_letter_code
_entity_poly.pdbx_strand_id
1 'polypeptide(L)' 'MPCKVPPAIMETVCAVGEKKTKMTWNRVLILGFLAGAYVAFGGFLAVIAAAGDPWPRELPGLQKLVFGAVFPVGLML' A
#
# COMPACT_ATOMS: atom_id res chain seq x y z
N MET A 1 17.56 11.05 2.44
CA MET A 1 16.76 11.84 3.41
C MET A 1 17.10 11.35 4.80
N PRO A 2 17.49 12.22 5.76
CA PRO A 2 17.72 11.78 7.13
C PRO A 2 16.41 11.34 7.79
N CYS A 3 16.45 10.24 8.55
CA CYS A 3 15.31 9.82 9.37
C CYS A 3 15.02 10.89 10.43
N LYS A 4 13.74 11.28 10.55
CA LYS A 4 13.31 12.20 11.61
C LYS A 4 13.40 11.52 12.97
N VAL A 5 13.73 12.30 14.01
CA VAL A 5 13.64 11.84 15.40
C VAL A 5 12.18 11.60 15.81
N PRO A 6 11.89 10.70 16.77
CA PRO A 6 10.51 10.34 17.11
C PRO A 6 9.57 11.52 17.43
N PRO A 7 9.98 12.57 18.17
CA PRO A 7 9.12 13.74 18.39
C PRO A 7 8.73 14.46 17.09
N ALA A 8 9.68 14.62 16.16
CA ALA A 8 9.42 15.26 14.88
C ALA A 8 8.51 14.41 13.96
N ILE A 9 8.51 13.08 14.11
CA ILE A 9 7.56 12.20 13.43
C ILE A 9 6.14 12.45 13.97
N MET A 10 5.99 12.50 15.30
CA MET A 10 4.71 12.75 15.96
C MET A 10 4.09 14.08 15.52
N GLU A 11 4.87 15.16 15.52
CA GLU A 11 4.41 16.48 15.04
C GLU A 11 3.96 16.41 13.57
N THR A 12 4.71 15.69 12.72
CA THR A 12 4.36 15.52 11.31
C THR A 12 3.04 14.77 11.15
N VAL A 13 2.83 13.69 11.92
CA VAL A 13 1.61 12.88 11.86
C VAL A 13 0.39 13.67 12.36
N CYS A 14 0.52 14.42 13.47
CA CYS A 14 -0.53 15.29 13.98
C CYS A 14 -0.93 16.35 12.96
N ALA A 15 0.04 17.05 12.35
CA ALA A 15 -0.22 18.06 11.34
C ALA A 15 -0.95 17.49 10.09
N VAL A 16 -0.58 16.27 9.66
CA VAL A 16 -1.27 15.57 8.56
C VAL A 16 -2.70 15.19 8.96
N GLY A 17 -2.90 14.74 10.20
CA GLY A 17 -4.21 14.39 10.76
C GLY A 17 -5.15 15.59 10.79
N GLU A 18 -4.71 16.72 11.35
CA GLU A 18 -5.48 17.98 11.39
C GLU A 18 -5.85 18.48 10.00
N LYS A 19 -4.98 18.29 9.00
CA LYS A 19 -5.29 18.66 7.62
C LYS A 19 -6.39 17.77 7.02
N LYS A 20 -6.41 16.48 7.37
CA LYS A 20 -7.44 15.53 6.91
C LYS A 20 -8.81 15.85 7.52
N THR A 21 -8.90 16.29 8.79
CA THR A 21 -10.18 16.63 9.43
C THR A 21 -10.86 17.84 8.80
N LYS A 22 -10.09 18.74 8.18
CA LYS A 22 -10.58 19.95 7.49
C LYS A 22 -10.96 19.70 6.02
N MET A 23 -10.84 18.48 5.50
CA MET A 23 -11.21 18.16 4.12
C MET A 23 -12.74 18.07 3.95
N THR A 24 -13.23 18.51 2.79
CA THR A 24 -14.65 18.36 2.43
C THR A 24 -15.00 16.89 2.18
N TRP A 25 -16.23 16.50 2.51
CA TRP A 25 -16.67 15.10 2.38
C TRP A 25 -16.56 14.56 0.96
N ASN A 26 -16.91 15.36 -0.05
CA ASN A 26 -16.77 15.00 -1.46
C ASN A 26 -15.33 14.63 -1.82
N ARG A 27 -14.35 15.38 -1.29
CA ARG A 27 -12.93 15.10 -1.53
C ARG A 27 -12.49 13.82 -0.83
N VAL A 28 -12.95 13.58 0.39
CA VAL A 28 -12.66 12.35 1.15
C VAL A 28 -13.21 11.13 0.40
N LEU A 29 -14.43 11.19 -0.13
CA LEU A 29 -15.03 10.08 -0.89
C LEU A 29 -14.24 9.76 -2.17
N ILE A 30 -13.88 10.78 -2.96
CA ILE A 30 -13.11 10.59 -4.20
C ILE A 30 -11.73 10.00 -3.89
N LEU A 31 -11.02 10.56 -2.89
CA LEU A 31 -9.70 10.06 -2.49
C LEU A 31 -9.78 8.66 -1.89
N GLY A 32 -10.85 8.33 -1.17
CA GLY A 32 -11.09 6.99 -0.62
C GLY A 32 -11.32 5.95 -1.73
N PHE A 33 -12.14 6.27 -2.73
CA PHE A 33 -12.34 5.39 -3.89
C PHE A 33 -11.04 5.20 -4.68
N LEU A 34 -10.30 6.29 -4.91
CA LEU A 34 -9.01 6.24 -5.60
C LEU A 34 -7.98 5.37 -4.85
N ALA A 35 -7.89 5.54 -3.52
CA ALA A 35 -7.03 4.70 -2.68
C ALA A 35 -7.43 3.22 -2.77
N GLY A 36 -8.73 2.91 -2.76
CA GLY A 36 -9.24 1.56 -2.96
C GLY A 36 -8.87 0.97 -4.32
N ALA A 37 -8.97 1.77 -5.40
CA ALA A 37 -8.60 1.35 -6.74
C ALA A 37 -7.10 0.99 -6.83
N TYR A 38 -6.22 1.79 -6.23
CA TYR A 38 -4.78 1.52 -6.21
C TYR A 38 -4.41 0.25 -5.44
N VAL A 39 -5.05 0.02 -4.30
CA VAL A 39 -4.90 -1.24 -3.55
C VAL A 39 -5.41 -2.43 -4.37
N ALA A 40 -6.55 -2.29 -5.06
CA ALA A 40 -7.10 -3.33 -5.92
C ALA A 40 -6.16 -3.68 -7.09
N PHE A 41 -5.53 -2.69 -7.72
CA PHE A 41 -4.54 -2.93 -8.77
C PHE A 41 -3.28 -3.66 -8.25
N GLY A 42 -2.76 -3.26 -7.09
CA GLY A 42 -1.64 -3.96 -6.44
C GLY A 42 -1.99 -5.40 -6.07
N GLY A 43 -3.20 -5.62 -5.54
CA GLY A 43 -3.72 -6.95 -5.23
C GLY A 43 -3.92 -7.81 -6.49
N PHE A 44 -4.46 -7.23 -7.56
CA PHE A 44 -4.66 -7.92 -8.83
C PHE A 44 -3.33 -8.35 -9.46
N LEU A 45 -2.32 -7.46 -9.46
CA LEU A 45 -0.96 -7.79 -9.89
C LEU A 45 -0.36 -8.90 -9.03
N ALA A 46 -0.51 -8.82 -7.70
CA ALA A 46 0.00 -9.84 -6.78
C ALA A 46 -0.64 -11.21 -7.01
N VAL A 47 -1.95 -11.25 -7.26
CA VAL A 47 -2.65 -12.47 -7.63
C VAL A 47 -2.12 -13.00 -8.96
N ILE A 48 -2.05 -12.20 -10.03
CA ILE A 48 -1.55 -12.67 -11.33
C ILE A 48 -0.10 -13.17 -11.25
N ALA A 49 0.78 -12.44 -10.55
CA ALA A 49 2.18 -12.81 -10.42
C ALA A 49 2.39 -14.08 -9.58
N ALA A 50 1.49 -14.34 -8.64
CA ALA A 50 1.56 -15.50 -7.75
C ALA A 50 0.67 -16.68 -8.21
N ALA A 51 -0.28 -16.45 -9.12
CA ALA A 51 -1.24 -17.42 -9.61
C ALA A 51 -0.90 -17.81 -11.04
N GLY A 52 -0.33 -18.99 -11.19
CA GLY A 52 0.04 -19.54 -12.49
C GLY A 52 1.19 -20.50 -12.35
N ASP A 53 1.00 -21.71 -12.88
CA ASP A 53 1.98 -22.79 -12.99
C ASP A 53 2.54 -23.40 -11.69
N PRO A 54 3.06 -24.63 -11.78
CA PRO A 54 3.59 -25.31 -10.60
C PRO A 54 4.82 -24.56 -10.11
N TRP A 55 4.68 -23.91 -8.95
CA TRP A 55 5.81 -23.37 -8.21
C TRP A 55 6.79 -24.49 -7.84
N PRO A 56 8.10 -24.22 -7.78
CA PRO A 56 9.09 -25.20 -7.39
C PRO A 56 8.77 -25.79 -6.01
N ARG A 57 8.56 -27.11 -5.93
CA ARG A 57 8.28 -27.81 -4.66
C ARG A 57 9.45 -27.73 -3.66
N GLU A 58 10.66 -27.59 -4.19
CA GLU A 58 11.89 -27.37 -3.41
C GLU A 58 11.87 -26.01 -2.66
N LEU A 59 11.05 -25.05 -3.11
CA LEU A 59 10.98 -23.68 -2.57
C LEU A 59 9.53 -23.27 -2.25
N PRO A 60 8.92 -23.85 -1.20
CA PRO A 60 7.51 -23.63 -0.85
C PRO A 60 7.16 -22.18 -0.45
N GLY A 61 8.16 -21.30 -0.29
CA GLY A 61 7.98 -19.87 0.03
C GLY A 61 8.03 -18.95 -1.19
N LEU A 62 8.44 -19.42 -2.37
CA LEU A 62 8.72 -18.55 -3.51
C LEU A 62 7.47 -17.82 -4.02
N GLN A 63 6.34 -18.51 -4.08
CA GLN A 63 5.05 -17.91 -4.44
C GLN A 63 4.69 -16.75 -3.51
N LYS A 64 4.86 -16.95 -2.19
CA LYS A 64 4.55 -15.94 -1.17
C LYS A 64 5.51 -14.77 -1.23
N LEU A 65 6.78 -15.03 -1.53
CA LEU A 65 7.79 -13.99 -1.74
C LEU A 65 7.43 -13.11 -2.93
N VAL A 66 7.05 -13.70 -4.07
CA VAL A 66 6.64 -12.96 -5.27
C VAL A 66 5.39 -12.15 -4.99
N PHE A 67 4.36 -12.75 -4.39
CA PHE A 67 3.14 -12.05 -3.98
C PHE A 67 3.45 -10.82 -3.10
N GLY A 68 4.24 -11.03 -2.04
CA GLY A 68 4.60 -9.98 -1.09
C GLY A 68 5.52 -8.91 -1.68
N ALA A 69 6.32 -9.25 -2.68
CA ALA A 69 7.22 -8.30 -3.35
C ALA A 69 6.45 -7.32 -4.25
N VAL A 70 5.38 -7.77 -4.91
CA VAL A 70 4.65 -6.93 -5.88
C VAL A 70 3.42 -6.22 -5.29
N PHE A 71 2.83 -6.73 -4.21
CA PHE A 71 1.68 -6.09 -3.54
C PHE A 71 1.92 -4.63 -3.11
N PRO A 72 3.10 -4.25 -2.55
CA PRO A 72 3.35 -2.87 -2.09
C PRO A 72 3.28 -1.82 -3.19
N VAL A 73 3.36 -2.20 -4.47
CA VAL A 73 3.19 -1.28 -5.59
C VAL A 73 1.84 -0.55 -5.49
N GLY A 74 0.76 -1.26 -5.08
CA GLY A 74 -0.55 -0.64 -4.89
C GLY A 74 -0.65 0.34 -3.72
N LEU A 75 0.33 0.35 -2.80
CA LEU A 75 0.41 1.28 -1.67
C LEU A 75 1.23 2.54 -2.00
N MET A 76 2.05 2.50 -3.06
CA MET A 76 2.90 3.62 -3.49
C MET A 76 2.23 4.52 -4.54
N LEU A 77 1.18 4.02 -5.21
CA LEU A 77 0.35 4.76 -6.16
C LEU A 77 -0.57 5.75 -5.45
#